data_AF-A0A9D3Z010-F1
#
_entry.id   AF-A0A9D3Z010-F1
#
_cell.length_a   1.000
_cell.length_b   1.000
_cell.length_c   1.000
_cell.angle_alpha   90.00
_cell.angle_beta   90.00
_cell.angle_gamma   90.00
#
_symmetry.space_group_name_H-M   'P 1'
#
loop_
_entity.id
_entity.type
_entity.pdbx_description
1 polymer ?
#
loop_
_entity_poly.entity_id
_entity_poly.type
_entity_poly.pdbx_seq_one_letter_code
_entity_poly.pdbx_strand_id
1 'polypeptide(L)'
;MYWSNYVESHVKLSRKSEASVESDRVLKFFMDELRVIRASVQASMKNTSYNVTIHLEPEDNGVIQSSTCQCPMREFKCHHVAAALLFGYKRASKTDIKCSWIKRPKSAPPKKTVTMAEMYPPNQPGYSSALDYGRGATDTG
;
A
#
# COMPACT_ATOMS: atom_id res chain seq x y z
N MET A 1 10.61 -5.97 8.30
CA MET A 1 10.48 -5.82 6.82
C MET A 1 10.71 -7.20 6.18
N TYR A 2 9.68 -7.83 5.58
CA TYR A 2 9.73 -9.25 5.15
C TYR A 2 10.87 -9.59 4.19
N TRP A 3 11.13 -8.73 3.19
CA TRP A 3 12.22 -8.96 2.23
C TRP A 3 13.59 -9.00 2.90
N SER A 4 13.90 -8.05 3.78
CA SER A 4 15.18 -7.96 4.48
C SER A 4 15.48 -9.22 5.28
N ASN A 5 14.49 -9.72 6.04
CA ASN A 5 14.61 -10.95 6.82
C ASN A 5 14.76 -12.18 5.91
N TYR A 6 14.06 -12.19 4.78
CA TYR A 6 14.14 -13.31 3.83
C TYR A 6 15.52 -13.44 3.17
N VAL A 7 16.14 -12.32 2.78
CA VAL A 7 17.46 -12.30 2.12
C VAL A 7 18.62 -12.17 3.10
N GLU A 8 18.35 -12.13 4.40
CA GLU A 8 19.37 -12.01 5.45
C GLU A 8 20.48 -13.04 5.23
N SER A 9 21.73 -12.60 5.35
CA SER A 9 22.96 -13.36 5.08
C SER A 9 23.18 -13.84 3.63
N HIS A 10 22.33 -13.47 2.66
CA HIS A 10 22.39 -13.96 1.28
C HIS A 10 22.54 -12.83 0.25
N VAL A 11 23.75 -12.25 0.14
CA VAL A 11 24.05 -11.12 -0.77
C VAL A 11 23.69 -11.41 -2.23
N LYS A 12 23.99 -12.62 -2.72
CA LYS A 12 23.64 -13.04 -4.09
C LYS A 12 22.13 -13.06 -4.32
N LEU A 13 21.36 -13.43 -3.30
CA LEU A 13 19.90 -13.48 -3.36
C LEU A 13 19.31 -12.06 -3.40
N SER A 14 19.83 -11.16 -2.54
CA SER A 14 19.47 -9.74 -2.52
C SER A 14 19.63 -9.11 -3.90
N ARG A 15 20.85 -9.15 -4.47
CA ARG A 15 21.17 -8.55 -5.76
C ARG A 15 20.33 -9.11 -6.91
N LYS A 16 20.06 -10.42 -6.92
CA LYS A 16 19.22 -11.04 -7.95
C LYS A 16 17.76 -10.62 -7.84
N SER A 17 17.26 -10.45 -6.62
CA SER A 17 15.89 -9.98 -6.38
C SER A 17 15.70 -8.53 -6.81
N GLU A 18 16.66 -7.66 -6.48
CA GLU A 18 16.69 -6.25 -6.90
C GLU A 18 16.70 -6.15 -8.42
N ALA A 19 17.64 -6.83 -9.09
CA ALA A 19 17.72 -6.84 -10.55
C ALA A 19 16.45 -7.36 -11.21
N SER A 20 15.72 -8.29 -10.58
CA SER A 20 14.45 -8.79 -11.10
C SER A 20 13.34 -7.74 -11.01
N VAL A 21 13.30 -6.97 -9.91
CA VAL A 21 12.34 -5.87 -9.73
C VAL A 21 12.66 -4.70 -10.65
N GLU A 22 13.94 -4.34 -10.80
CA GLU A 22 14.41 -3.25 -11.66
C GLU A 22 14.21 -3.54 -13.15
N SER A 23 14.28 -4.82 -13.54
CA SER A 23 14.04 -5.25 -14.93
C SER A 23 12.56 -5.61 -15.20
N ASP A 24 11.63 -5.19 -14.33
CA ASP A 24 10.19 -5.47 -14.43
C ASP A 24 9.84 -6.97 -14.66
N ARG A 25 10.60 -7.88 -14.05
CA ARG A 25 10.37 -9.33 -14.18
C ARG A 25 9.26 -9.85 -13.27
N VAL A 26 8.70 -9.02 -12.40
CA VAL A 26 7.50 -9.36 -11.60
C VAL A 26 6.27 -9.03 -12.45
N LEU A 27 5.78 -10.03 -13.17
CA LEU A 27 4.75 -9.88 -14.20
C LEU A 27 3.34 -9.73 -13.63
N LYS A 28 3.08 -10.38 -12.50
CA LYS A 28 1.80 -10.31 -11.78
C LYS A 28 2.08 -10.29 -10.30
N PHE A 29 1.29 -9.51 -9.56
CA PHE A 29 1.37 -9.41 -8.12
C PHE A 29 -0.03 -9.18 -7.56
N PHE A 30 -0.39 -9.94 -6.53
CA PHE A 30 -1.64 -9.82 -5.81
C PHE A 30 -1.38 -10.13 -4.34
N MET A 31 -1.93 -9.31 -3.45
CA MET A 31 -1.93 -9.55 -2.01
C MET A 31 -3.38 -9.66 -1.55
N ASP A 32 -3.72 -10.79 -0.93
CA ASP A 32 -5.04 -11.09 -0.41
C ASP A 32 -5.25 -10.48 1.00
N GLU A 33 -6.50 -10.32 1.42
CA GLU A 33 -6.88 -9.84 2.77
C GLU A 33 -6.36 -10.79 3.87
N LEU A 34 -6.16 -12.07 3.52
CA LEU A 34 -5.59 -13.10 4.40
C LEU A 34 -4.06 -13.10 4.45
N ARG A 35 -3.40 -11.99 4.06
CA ARG A 35 -1.93 -11.84 4.03
C ARG A 35 -1.21 -12.91 3.20
N VAL A 36 -1.84 -13.32 2.10
CA VAL A 36 -1.24 -14.23 1.12
C VAL A 36 -0.82 -13.43 -0.11
N ILE A 37 0.47 -13.45 -0.41
CA ILE A 37 1.02 -12.86 -1.65
C ILE A 37 1.05 -13.94 -2.72
N ARG A 38 0.47 -13.65 -3.88
CA ARG A 38 0.57 -14.44 -5.11
C ARG A 38 1.25 -13.60 -6.17
N ALA A 39 2.31 -14.12 -6.78
CA ALA A 39 3.04 -13.41 -7.81
C ALA A 39 3.49 -14.35 -8.93
N SER A 40 3.72 -13.80 -10.13
CA SER A 40 4.36 -14.49 -11.24
C SER A 40 5.65 -13.76 -11.57
N VAL A 41 6.79 -14.42 -11.39
CA VAL A 41 8.11 -13.80 -11.61
C VAL A 41 8.83 -14.53 -12.75
N GLN A 42 9.29 -13.77 -13.75
CA GLN A 42 10.04 -14.29 -14.87
C GLN A 42 11.46 -14.69 -14.44
N ALA A 43 11.92 -15.83 -14.91
CA ALA A 43 13.31 -16.26 -14.73
C ALA A 43 14.27 -15.34 -15.50
N SER A 44 15.45 -15.06 -14.95
CA SER A 44 16.35 -14.03 -15.50
C SER A 44 16.76 -14.23 -16.97
N MET A 45 16.87 -15.48 -17.42
CA MET A 45 17.38 -15.83 -18.76
C MET A 45 16.39 -16.60 -19.62
N LYS A 46 15.17 -16.86 -19.14
CA LYS A 46 14.21 -17.71 -19.84
C LYS A 46 12.92 -16.94 -20.04
N ASN A 47 12.24 -17.20 -21.16
CA ASN A 47 10.87 -16.75 -21.35
C ASN A 47 9.88 -17.66 -20.59
N THR A 48 10.16 -17.87 -19.31
CA THR A 48 9.40 -18.72 -18.41
C THR A 48 9.21 -17.98 -17.11
N SER A 49 7.98 -17.91 -16.63
CA SER A 49 7.66 -17.39 -15.32
C SER A 49 7.35 -18.53 -14.34
N TYR A 50 7.62 -18.27 -13.07
CA TYR A 50 7.24 -19.17 -11.99
C TYR A 50 6.22 -18.48 -11.11
N ASN A 51 5.18 -19.23 -10.76
CA ASN A 51 4.22 -18.77 -9.76
C ASN A 51 4.83 -18.94 -8.36
N VAL A 52 4.63 -17.91 -7.57
CA VAL A 52 5.10 -17.76 -6.20
C VAL A 52 3.89 -17.55 -5.32
N THR A 53 3.81 -18.29 -4.22
CA THR A 53 2.83 -18.06 -3.16
C THR A 53 3.57 -17.87 -1.84
N ILE A 54 3.24 -16.83 -1.09
CA ILE A 54 3.87 -16.51 0.19
C ILE A 54 2.78 -16.26 1.22
N HIS A 55 2.87 -16.96 2.34
CA HIS A 55 2.02 -16.77 3.51
C HIS A 55 2.82 -15.94 4.51
N LEU A 56 2.31 -14.75 4.84
CA LEU A 56 2.91 -13.90 5.87
C LEU A 56 2.33 -14.27 7.25
N GLU A 57 3.10 -14.03 8.30
CA GLU A 57 2.57 -14.14 9.67
C GLU A 57 1.41 -13.15 9.90
N PRO A 58 0.41 -13.51 10.74
CA PRO A 58 -0.66 -12.59 11.16
C PRO A 58 -0.14 -11.40 11.97
N GLU A 59 0.99 -11.57 12.63
CA GLU A 59 1.72 -10.48 13.29
C GLU A 59 2.63 -9.80 12.27
N ASP A 60 2.62 -8.46 12.21
CA ASP A 60 3.47 -7.72 11.27
C ASP A 60 4.91 -7.57 11.78
N ASN A 61 5.54 -8.69 12.11
CA ASN A 61 6.92 -8.77 12.61
C ASN A 61 7.95 -8.91 11.47
N GLY A 62 7.49 -9.00 10.21
CA GLY A 62 8.35 -9.20 9.05
C GLY A 62 8.82 -10.65 8.88
N VAL A 63 8.17 -11.63 9.51
CA VAL A 63 8.46 -13.05 9.35
C VAL A 63 7.48 -13.67 8.37
N ILE A 64 7.99 -14.47 7.43
CA ILE A 64 7.13 -15.25 6.55
C ILE A 64 6.77 -16.57 7.24
N GLN A 65 5.50 -16.97 7.18
CA GLN A 65 5.06 -18.26 7.70
C GLN A 65 5.51 -19.39 6.76
N SER A 66 5.28 -19.22 5.46
CA SER A 66 5.76 -20.17 4.44
C SER A 66 5.84 -19.51 3.07
N SER A 67 6.61 -20.10 2.17
CA SER A 67 6.69 -19.68 0.77
C SER A 67 6.86 -20.87 -0.15
N THR A 68 6.20 -20.85 -1.30
CA THR A 68 6.36 -21.84 -2.36
C THR A 68 6.65 -21.14 -3.68
N CYS A 69 7.56 -21.74 -4.46
CA CYS A 69 7.87 -21.29 -5.81
C CYS A 69 7.96 -22.48 -6.75
N GLN A 70 7.43 -22.35 -7.97
CA GLN A 70 7.47 -23.41 -8.98
C GLN A 70 8.83 -23.58 -9.68
N CYS A 71 9.87 -22.85 -9.25
CA CYS A 71 11.18 -22.96 -9.86
C CYS A 71 11.88 -24.25 -9.40
N PRO A 72 12.93 -24.72 -10.08
CA PRO A 72 13.66 -25.95 -9.70
C PRO A 72 14.18 -25.95 -8.26
N MET A 73 14.34 -24.77 -7.66
CA MET A 73 14.82 -24.58 -6.30
C MET A 73 13.74 -24.89 -5.23
N ARG A 74 12.45 -24.95 -5.61
CA ARG A 74 11.20 -25.17 -4.83
C ARG A 74 11.24 -24.89 -3.33
N GLU A 75 11.98 -25.70 -2.58
CA GLU A 75 12.07 -25.72 -1.12
C GLU A 75 13.14 -24.78 -0.55
N PHE A 76 14.13 -24.38 -1.34
CA PHE A 76 15.19 -23.46 -0.92
C PHE A 76 14.85 -21.99 -1.25
N LYS A 77 15.46 -21.08 -0.48
CA LYS A 77 15.32 -19.62 -0.69
C LYS A 77 15.70 -19.25 -2.14
N CYS A 78 14.71 -18.82 -2.92
CA CYS A 78 14.90 -18.42 -4.32
C CYS A 78 14.66 -16.92 -4.55
N HIS A 79 15.30 -16.38 -5.60
CA HIS A 79 15.22 -14.95 -5.91
C HIS A 79 13.83 -14.51 -6.38
N HIS A 80 12.98 -15.42 -6.86
CA HIS A 80 11.59 -15.11 -7.25
C HIS A 80 10.75 -14.72 -6.04
N VAL A 81 10.85 -15.47 -4.93
CA VAL A 81 10.18 -15.14 -3.66
C VAL A 81 10.69 -13.80 -3.12
N ALA A 82 12.01 -13.62 -3.10
CA ALA A 82 12.62 -12.36 -2.69
C ALA A 82 12.14 -11.19 -3.57
N ALA A 83 12.08 -11.35 -4.89
CA ALA A 83 11.61 -10.31 -5.81
C ALA A 83 10.14 -9.96 -5.56
N ALA A 84 9.28 -10.96 -5.30
CA ALA A 84 7.88 -10.73 -4.96
C ALA A 84 7.74 -9.94 -3.64
N LEU A 85 8.51 -10.29 -2.61
CA LEU A 85 8.52 -9.54 -1.34
C LEU A 85 9.00 -8.10 -1.51
N LEU A 86 10.08 -7.89 -2.28
CA LEU A 86 10.62 -6.56 -2.56
C LEU A 86 9.66 -5.71 -3.38
N PHE A 87 9.03 -6.33 -4.39
CA PHE A 87 8.02 -5.67 -5.22
C PHE A 87 6.83 -5.23 -4.38
N GLY A 88 6.33 -6.11 -3.51
CA GLY A 88 5.28 -5.76 -2.55
C GLY A 88 5.68 -4.60 -1.66
N TYR A 89 6.89 -4.60 -1.11
CA TYR A 89 7.37 -3.48 -0.29
C TYR A 89 7.46 -2.15 -1.07
N LYS A 90 7.95 -2.17 -2.31
CA LYS A 90 8.16 -0.95 -3.10
C LYS A 90 6.87 -0.42 -3.76
N ARG A 91 5.93 -1.31 -4.12
CA ARG A 91 4.78 -0.97 -4.96
C ARG A 91 3.42 -1.27 -4.34
N ALA A 92 3.31 -2.10 -3.29
CA ALA A 92 2.04 -2.24 -2.58
C ALA A 92 1.80 -0.95 -1.78
N SER A 93 0.93 -0.11 -2.32
CA SER A 93 0.56 1.15 -1.68
C SER A 93 -0.51 0.88 -0.64
N LYS A 94 -0.61 1.75 0.39
CA LYS A 94 -1.71 1.69 1.37
C LYS A 94 -3.11 1.84 0.73
N THR A 95 -3.20 2.25 -0.54
CA THR A 95 -4.45 2.36 -1.30
C THR A 95 -4.92 1.06 -1.95
N ASP A 96 -4.06 0.03 -2.04
CA ASP A 96 -4.46 -1.29 -2.54
C ASP A 96 -5.29 -2.08 -1.50
N ILE A 97 -5.30 -1.62 -0.25
CA ILE A 97 -6.22 -2.08 0.79
C ILE A 97 -7.55 -1.37 0.56
N LYS A 98 -8.62 -2.14 0.29
CA LYS A 98 -9.97 -1.58 0.18
C LYS A 98 -10.30 -0.76 1.42
N CYS A 99 -10.52 0.55 1.25
CA CYS A 99 -11.08 1.39 2.29
C CYS A 99 -12.48 0.84 2.65
N SER A 100 -12.59 0.21 3.80
CA SER A 100 -13.90 -0.08 4.39
C SER A 100 -14.30 1.12 5.26
N TRP A 101 -15.50 1.64 5.04
CA TRP A 101 -16.09 2.59 5.98
C TRP A 101 -16.21 1.87 7.32
N ILE A 102 -15.59 2.43 8.37
CA ILE A 102 -15.88 2.01 9.74
C ILE A 102 -17.38 2.25 9.92
N LYS A 103 -18.19 1.19 9.89
CA LYS A 103 -19.60 1.26 10.29
C LYS A 103 -19.57 1.81 11.70
N ARG A 104 -20.14 3.00 11.89
CA ARG A 104 -20.14 3.72 13.17
C ARG A 104 -20.42 2.70 14.30
N PRO A 105 -19.52 2.51 15.27
CA PRO A 105 -19.88 1.69 16.42
C PRO A 105 -21.12 2.32 17.04
N LYS A 106 -22.11 1.50 17.41
CA LYS A 106 -23.37 1.96 18.05
C LYS A 106 -23.13 2.76 19.34
N SER A 107 -21.89 2.78 19.84
CA SER A 107 -21.40 3.49 21.01
C SER A 107 -20.66 4.80 20.71
N ALA A 108 -20.49 5.22 19.45
CA ALA A 108 -19.94 6.53 19.17
C ALA A 108 -20.92 7.61 19.66
N PRO A 109 -20.48 8.57 20.51
CA PRO A 109 -21.33 9.69 20.89
C PRO A 109 -21.85 10.39 19.64
N PRO A 110 -23.12 10.85 19.63
CA PRO A 110 -23.66 11.55 18.47
C PRO A 110 -22.73 12.71 18.14
N LYS A 111 -22.20 12.72 16.91
CA LYS A 111 -21.40 13.85 16.42
C LYS A 111 -22.29 15.08 16.51
N LYS A 112 -22.00 15.99 17.46
CA LYS A 112 -22.56 17.33 17.45
C LYS A 112 -22.11 17.97 16.15
N THR A 113 -23.03 18.19 15.22
CA THR A 113 -22.79 18.99 14.04
C THR A 113 -22.65 20.43 14.50
N VAL A 114 -21.42 20.92 14.50
CA VAL A 114 -21.09 22.30 14.83
C VAL A 114 -21.03 23.07 13.51
N THR A 115 -21.71 24.21 13.44
CA THR A 115 -21.70 25.07 12.26
C THR A 115 -20.35 25.76 12.11
N MET A 116 -20.00 26.21 10.90
CA MET A 116 -18.75 26.95 10.68
C MET A 116 -18.66 28.21 11.55
N ALA A 117 -19.80 28.87 11.81
CA ALA A 117 -19.89 30.04 12.67
C ALA A 117 -19.59 29.75 14.16
N GLU A 118 -19.87 28.53 14.62
CA GLU A 118 -19.58 28.11 16.00
C GLU A 118 -18.11 27.71 16.20
N MET A 119 -17.45 27.18 15.16
CA MET A 119 -16.00 26.90 15.21
C MET A 119 -15.15 28.16 15.05
N TYR A 120 -15.65 29.14 14.30
CA TYR A 120 -14.97 30.39 13.99
C TYR A 120 -15.84 31.57 14.40
N PRO A 121 -16.01 31.81 15.72
CA PRO A 121 -16.75 32.97 16.19
C PRO A 121 -16.05 34.24 15.68
N PRO A 122 -16.80 35.23 15.16
CA PRO A 122 -16.22 36.48 14.70
C PRO A 122 -15.58 37.20 15.89
N ASN A 123 -14.25 37.21 15.91
CA ASN A 123 -13.50 38.06 16.81
C ASN A 123 -13.61 39.49 16.26
N GLN A 124 -14.41 40.30 16.95
CA GLN A 124 -14.61 41.75 16.83
C GLN A 124 -15.85 42.21 16.05
N PRO A 125 -16.61 43.19 16.60
CA PRO A 125 -17.62 43.92 15.85
C PRO A 125 -16.92 44.78 14.78
N GLY A 126 -17.08 44.40 13.51
CA GLY A 126 -16.57 45.17 12.36
C GLY A 126 -15.76 44.38 11.33
N TYR A 127 -15.54 43.07 11.50
CA TYR A 127 -14.85 42.28 10.48
C TYR A 127 -15.82 41.80 9.39
N SER A 128 -15.85 42.49 8.24
CA SER A 128 -16.41 41.94 7.00
C SER A 128 -15.31 41.21 6.23
N SER A 129 -15.53 39.95 5.87
CA SER A 129 -14.61 39.23 5.00
C SER A 129 -14.67 39.78 3.58
N ALA A 130 -13.53 39.86 2.89
CA ALA A 130 -13.40 40.48 1.56
C ALA A 130 -14.23 39.81 0.44
N LEU A 131 -15.00 38.76 0.74
CA LEU A 131 -15.92 38.10 -0.19
C LEU A 131 -17.25 38.85 -0.36
N ASP A 132 -17.59 39.78 0.53
CA ASP A 132 -18.86 40.52 0.45
C ASP A 132 -18.83 41.69 -0.55
N TYR A 133 -17.66 42.04 -1.10
CA TYR A 133 -17.52 43.11 -2.10
C TYR A 133 -17.78 42.68 -3.56
N GLY A 134 -18.42 41.53 -3.76
CA GLY A 134 -18.58 40.90 -5.07
C GLY A 134 -20.01 40.78 -5.59
N ARG A 135 -20.94 41.68 -5.24
CA ARG A 135 -22.24 41.74 -5.95
C ARG A 135 -22.95 43.10 -5.79
N GLY A 136 -22.51 44.06 -6.57
CA GLY A 136 -23.19 45.36 -6.74
C GLY A 136 -22.88 45.91 -8.12
N ALA A 137 -23.30 45.19 -9.16
CA ALA A 137 -23.26 45.68 -10.52
C ALA A 137 -24.10 46.97 -10.61
N THR A 138 -23.45 48.01 -11.11
CA THR A 138 -24.04 49.24 -11.62
C THR A 138 -25.12 48.91 -12.66
N ASP A 139 -26.31 49.49 -12.55
CA ASP A 139 -26.94 50.06 -13.75
C ASP A 139 -27.93 51.18 -13.40
N THR A 140 -27.84 52.24 -14.18
CA THR A 140 -28.59 53.50 -14.14
C THR A 140 -29.92 53.39 -14.87
N GLY A 141 -30.95 54.06 -14.35
CA GLY A 141 -32.22 54.33 -15.02
C GLY A 141 -33.08 55.27 -14.19
#